data_AF-A0A6C0JRU1-F1
#
_entry.id   AF-A0A6C0JRU1-F1
#
_cell.length_a   1.000
_cell.length_b   1.000
_cell.length_c   1.000
_cell.angle_alpha   90.00
_cell.angle_beta   90.00
_cell.angle_gamma   90.00
#
_symmetry.space_group_name_H-M   'P 1'
#
loop_
_entity.id
_entity.type
_entity.pdbx_description
1 polymer ?
#
loop_
_entity_poly.entity_id
_entity_poly.type
_entity_poly.pdbx_seq_one_letter_code
_entity_poly.pdbx_strand_id
1 'polypeptide(L)'
;MSNNSIDNIIKPNKHNFNNKNLNIWFDKADTDIRTIAKEFILKTTYISYTNFLKYLKKCYLEMITTSLKDVNTLQFFIISDDTSTSFKTKSGYWIYKHLLNYINKDTYKIKIVNDISDIDFQLPVIIPDDASYSGSQLSSFIELFENKMVDLYLLIPFMSNTAIDVVKNAHNEYNIEGELYFPKNKYIIKPIYNLMEEEKIEKFFSYYTKDGKNIREYPIFFDHKVADNYSSFPLIYTFGIIPNTHNKNIIQMCKKNRLPLIDHYSKLERIAILNNCQTDIEYNISSPPCPLQPYKKNFIKLSRKSSKMSFNKTKSNKYTKTKRMTY
;
A
#
# COMPACT_ATOMS: atom_id res chain seq x y z
N MET A 1 -20.57 -16.95 -24.95
CA MET A 1 -21.09 -16.22 -23.78
C MET A 1 -20.80 -17.02 -22.52
N SER A 2 -19.76 -16.65 -21.77
CA SER A 2 -19.49 -17.20 -20.44
C SER A 2 -19.79 -16.11 -19.42
N ASN A 3 -20.81 -16.34 -18.59
CA ASN A 3 -21.02 -15.61 -17.35
C ASN A 3 -19.82 -15.88 -16.42
N ASN A 4 -18.71 -15.17 -16.64
CA ASN A 4 -17.78 -14.92 -15.55
C ASN A 4 -18.53 -13.96 -14.62
N SER A 5 -19.27 -14.53 -13.67
CA SER A 5 -19.54 -13.84 -12.41
C SER A 5 -18.25 -13.12 -12.05
N ILE A 6 -18.31 -11.80 -11.89
CA ILE A 6 -17.17 -11.02 -11.41
C ILE A 6 -16.64 -11.77 -10.19
N ASP A 7 -15.49 -12.45 -10.32
CA ASP A 7 -14.82 -13.10 -9.20
C ASP A 7 -14.91 -12.12 -8.05
N ASN A 8 -15.57 -12.48 -6.96
CA ASN A 8 -15.88 -11.58 -5.87
C ASN A 8 -14.64 -10.76 -5.50
N ILE A 9 -14.61 -9.50 -5.93
CA ILE A 9 -13.43 -8.64 -5.77
C ILE A 9 -13.17 -8.55 -4.27
N ILE A 10 -12.00 -9.01 -3.85
CA ILE A 10 -11.64 -9.09 -2.46
C ILE A 10 -11.40 -7.67 -1.95
N LYS A 11 -12.25 -7.24 -1.01
CA LYS A 11 -12.12 -5.96 -0.31
C LYS A 11 -11.09 -6.12 0.82
N PRO A 12 -10.13 -5.19 0.96
CA PRO A 12 -9.13 -5.26 2.02
C PRO A 12 -9.73 -4.94 3.41
N ASN A 13 -9.01 -5.31 4.46
CA ASN A 13 -9.36 -4.97 5.84
C ASN A 13 -8.93 -3.53 6.16
N LYS A 14 -9.76 -2.77 6.88
CA LYS A 14 -9.42 -1.41 7.32
C LYS A 14 -8.26 -1.45 8.33
N HIS A 15 -7.17 -0.72 8.12
CA HIS A 15 -6.02 -0.76 9.03
C HIS A 15 -5.43 0.62 9.32
N ASN A 16 -6.27 1.63 9.44
CA ASN A 16 -5.87 2.89 10.07
C ASN A 16 -5.20 2.66 11.44
N PHE A 17 -4.52 3.68 11.97
CA PHE A 17 -3.88 3.59 13.27
C PHE A 17 -4.83 3.12 14.39
N ASN A 18 -4.31 2.22 15.23
CA ASN A 18 -4.89 1.85 16.50
C ASN A 18 -4.44 2.89 17.54
N ASN A 19 -5.28 3.87 17.83
CA ASN A 19 -4.93 5.00 18.71
C ASN A 19 -4.47 4.55 20.11
N LYS A 20 -5.01 3.45 20.66
CA LYS A 20 -4.58 2.93 21.96
C LYS A 20 -3.12 2.44 21.88
N ASN A 21 -2.82 1.61 20.90
CA ASN A 21 -1.47 1.07 20.71
C ASN A 21 -0.48 2.15 20.30
N LEU A 22 -0.92 3.11 19.50
CA LEU A 22 -0.12 4.26 19.09
C LEU A 22 0.27 5.14 20.30
N ASN A 23 -0.64 5.37 21.24
CA ASN A 23 -0.31 6.08 22.48
C ASN A 23 0.73 5.32 23.31
N ILE A 24 0.57 4.01 23.47
CA ILE A 24 1.58 3.17 24.15
C ILE A 24 2.93 3.23 23.42
N TRP A 25 2.92 3.23 22.08
CA TRP A 25 4.13 3.37 21.27
C TRP A 25 4.83 4.71 21.52
N PHE A 26 4.08 5.81 21.62
CA PHE A 26 4.63 7.13 21.99
C PHE A 26 5.15 7.15 23.43
N ASP A 27 4.46 6.52 24.38
CA ASP A 27 4.85 6.52 25.79
C ASP A 27 6.13 5.71 26.05
N LYS A 28 6.37 4.67 25.23
CA LYS A 28 7.58 3.85 25.28
C LYS A 28 8.75 4.38 24.45
N ALA A 29 8.53 5.38 23.60
CA ALA A 29 9.59 6.06 22.87
C ALA A 29 10.45 6.91 23.83
N ASP A 30 11.73 7.10 23.48
CA ASP A 30 12.64 7.95 24.25
C ASP A 30 12.11 9.39 24.29
N THR A 31 12.19 10.03 25.47
CA THR A 31 11.53 11.30 25.78
C THR A 31 11.81 12.40 24.76
N ASP A 32 13.07 12.51 24.32
CA ASP A 32 13.55 13.52 23.40
C ASP A 32 13.15 13.27 21.93
N ILE A 33 12.53 12.13 21.65
CA ILE A 33 12.03 11.70 20.33
C ILE A 33 10.50 11.74 20.23
N ARG A 34 9.78 11.65 21.35
CA ARG A 34 8.30 11.54 21.36
C ARG A 34 7.61 12.60 20.51
N THR A 35 8.03 13.86 20.62
CA THR A 35 7.44 14.96 19.86
C THR A 35 7.66 14.78 18.36
N ILE A 36 8.86 14.38 17.94
CA ILE A 36 9.19 14.15 16.53
C ILE A 36 8.42 12.93 16.00
N ALA A 37 8.32 11.87 16.81
CA ALA A 37 7.57 10.66 16.45
C ALA A 37 6.08 10.96 16.26
N LYS A 38 5.49 11.81 17.12
CA LYS A 38 4.11 12.30 16.97
C LYS A 38 3.95 13.14 15.70
N GLU A 39 4.90 14.02 15.41
CA GLU A 39 4.92 14.81 14.17
C GLU A 39 4.96 13.89 12.94
N PHE A 40 5.85 12.90 12.92
CA PHE A 40 5.94 11.91 11.84
C PHE A 40 4.62 11.17 11.60
N ILE A 41 3.97 10.68 12.66
CA ILE A 41 2.69 9.98 12.54
C ILE A 41 1.59 10.94 12.05
N LEU A 42 1.59 12.19 12.51
CA LEU A 42 0.64 13.21 12.04
C LEU A 42 0.84 13.56 10.56
N LYS A 43 2.09 13.56 10.07
CA LYS A 43 2.44 13.80 8.66
C LYS A 43 2.28 12.57 7.78
N THR A 44 2.04 11.39 8.37
CA THR A 44 1.80 10.15 7.62
C THR A 44 0.45 10.20 6.91
N THR A 45 0.46 9.91 5.61
CA THR A 45 -0.74 9.81 4.79
C THR A 45 -1.33 8.40 4.86
N TYR A 46 -2.56 8.28 5.34
CA TYR A 46 -3.32 7.03 5.28
C TYR A 46 -4.33 7.06 4.14
N ILE A 47 -4.24 6.09 3.23
CA ILE A 47 -5.18 5.93 2.12
C ILE A 47 -6.16 4.79 2.42
N SER A 48 -7.42 5.16 2.68
CA SER A 48 -8.47 4.16 2.81
C SER A 48 -8.81 3.50 1.48
N TYR A 49 -9.35 2.27 1.51
CA TYR A 49 -9.81 1.57 0.29
C TYR A 49 -10.83 2.39 -0.51
N THR A 50 -11.73 3.11 0.16
CA THR A 50 -12.71 3.99 -0.49
C THR A 50 -12.03 5.17 -1.21
N ASN A 51 -11.05 5.81 -0.57
CA ASN A 51 -10.29 6.90 -1.19
C ASN A 51 -9.46 6.39 -2.38
N PHE A 52 -8.84 5.23 -2.24
CA PHE A 52 -8.13 4.55 -3.30
C PHE A 52 -9.03 4.36 -4.55
N LEU A 53 -10.23 3.78 -4.39
CA LEU A 53 -11.17 3.59 -5.51
C LEU A 53 -11.62 4.92 -6.14
N LYS A 54 -11.78 5.98 -5.33
CA LYS A 54 -12.14 7.32 -5.84
C LYS A 54 -11.07 7.86 -6.78
N TYR A 55 -9.79 7.76 -6.42
CA TYR A 55 -8.69 8.18 -7.28
C TYR A 55 -8.57 7.28 -8.52
N LEU A 56 -8.64 5.96 -8.34
CA LEU A 56 -8.60 5.01 -9.46
C LEU A 56 -9.68 5.31 -10.51
N LYS A 57 -10.94 5.52 -10.07
CA LYS A 57 -12.06 5.88 -10.95
C LYS A 57 -11.78 7.18 -11.70
N LYS A 58 -11.25 8.21 -11.03
CA LYS A 58 -10.93 9.49 -11.67
C LYS A 58 -9.86 9.34 -12.76
N CYS A 59 -8.76 8.64 -12.45
CA CYS A 59 -7.69 8.39 -13.41
C CYS A 59 -8.18 7.58 -14.62
N TYR A 60 -9.02 6.56 -14.38
CA TYR A 60 -9.60 5.77 -15.46
C TYR A 60 -10.53 6.59 -16.35
N LEU A 61 -11.48 7.33 -15.76
CA LEU A 61 -12.42 8.15 -16.52
C LEU A 61 -11.71 9.23 -17.35
N GLU A 62 -10.68 9.86 -16.79
CA GLU A 62 -9.84 10.79 -17.53
C GLU A 62 -9.23 10.10 -18.76
N MET A 63 -8.53 8.99 -18.57
CA MET A 63 -7.85 8.26 -19.65
C MET A 63 -8.81 7.89 -20.81
N ILE A 64 -10.00 7.35 -20.50
CA ILE A 64 -10.95 6.95 -21.55
C ILE A 64 -11.67 8.13 -22.22
N THR A 65 -11.80 9.26 -21.54
CA THR A 65 -12.50 10.43 -22.12
C THR A 65 -11.57 11.34 -22.90
N THR A 66 -10.26 11.32 -22.61
CA THR A 66 -9.29 12.18 -23.29
C THR A 66 -8.51 11.43 -24.34
N SER A 67 -7.83 10.36 -23.94
CA SER A 67 -6.70 9.83 -24.69
C SER A 67 -7.03 8.51 -25.38
N LEU A 68 -7.98 7.74 -24.84
CA LEU A 68 -8.46 6.48 -25.42
C LEU A 68 -9.92 6.59 -25.92
N LYS A 69 -10.39 7.79 -26.25
CA LYS A 69 -11.79 8.04 -26.63
C LYS A 69 -12.18 7.39 -27.96
N ASP A 70 -11.23 7.29 -28.89
CA ASP A 70 -11.44 6.75 -30.24
C ASP A 70 -10.96 5.29 -30.36
N VAL A 71 -10.54 4.69 -29.25
CA VAL A 71 -10.02 3.32 -29.19
C VAL A 71 -11.15 2.36 -28.84
N ASN A 72 -11.29 1.25 -29.58
CA ASN A 72 -12.31 0.23 -29.29
C ASN A 72 -11.78 -0.98 -28.51
N THR A 73 -10.46 -1.05 -28.29
CA THR A 73 -9.80 -2.16 -27.59
C THR A 73 -8.85 -1.64 -26.52
N LEU A 74 -9.12 -1.98 -25.26
CA LEU A 74 -8.26 -1.65 -24.12
C LEU A 74 -7.27 -2.81 -23.88
N GLN A 75 -6.00 -2.59 -24.20
CA GLN A 75 -4.92 -3.56 -24.00
C GLN A 75 -4.20 -3.30 -22.67
N PHE A 76 -4.46 -4.12 -21.66
CA PHE A 76 -3.79 -4.07 -20.36
C PHE A 76 -2.55 -4.96 -20.36
N PHE A 77 -1.39 -4.39 -20.08
CA PHE A 77 -0.15 -5.13 -19.88
C PHE A 77 0.10 -5.36 -18.39
N ILE A 78 0.07 -6.63 -17.97
CA ILE A 78 0.18 -7.04 -16.56
C ILE A 78 1.12 -8.22 -16.48
N ILE A 79 2.37 -7.94 -16.13
CA ILE A 79 3.44 -8.95 -16.07
C ILE A 79 3.74 -9.40 -14.65
N SER A 80 4.37 -10.57 -14.58
CA SER A 80 4.94 -11.08 -13.36
C SER A 80 6.45 -10.92 -13.36
N ASP A 81 7.02 -10.52 -12.22
CA ASP A 81 8.48 -10.41 -12.03
C ASP A 81 9.22 -11.77 -12.18
N ASP A 82 8.49 -12.89 -12.14
CA ASP A 82 9.04 -14.23 -12.34
C ASP A 82 8.00 -15.18 -12.98
N THR A 83 8.49 -16.23 -13.64
CA THR A 83 7.68 -17.22 -14.39
C THR A 83 6.84 -18.14 -13.50
N SER A 84 7.18 -18.25 -12.22
CA SER A 84 6.47 -19.11 -11.25
C SER A 84 5.29 -18.40 -10.58
N THR A 85 5.30 -17.07 -10.58
CA THR A 85 4.27 -16.22 -10.01
C THR A 85 3.21 -15.89 -11.06
N SER A 86 1.94 -16.15 -10.74
CA SER A 86 0.85 -15.79 -11.64
C SER A 86 0.63 -14.27 -11.67
N PHE A 87 0.48 -13.69 -12.87
CA PHE A 87 0.07 -12.29 -13.06
C PHE A 87 -1.21 -11.94 -12.29
N LYS A 88 -2.09 -12.93 -12.05
CA LYS A 88 -3.32 -12.77 -11.27
C LYS A 88 -3.09 -12.39 -9.80
N THR A 89 -1.86 -12.55 -9.31
CA THR A 89 -1.46 -12.21 -7.93
C THR A 89 -0.69 -10.89 -7.85
N LYS A 90 -0.66 -10.12 -8.93
CA LYS A 90 -0.04 -8.79 -8.99
C LYS A 90 -1.08 -7.69 -8.77
N SER A 91 -0.62 -6.56 -8.27
CA SER A 91 -1.44 -5.35 -8.05
C SER A 91 -2.15 -4.93 -9.33
N GLY A 92 -1.46 -4.90 -10.48
CA GLY A 92 -2.05 -4.53 -11.77
C GLY A 92 -3.29 -5.35 -12.16
N TYR A 93 -3.31 -6.65 -11.86
CA TYR A 93 -4.50 -7.49 -12.10
C TYR A 93 -5.66 -7.15 -11.15
N TRP A 94 -5.34 -6.83 -9.90
CA TRP A 94 -6.33 -6.37 -8.92
C TRP A 94 -6.92 -5.01 -9.31
N ILE A 95 -6.11 -4.10 -9.83
CA ILE A 95 -6.54 -2.82 -10.41
C ILE A 95 -7.51 -3.07 -11.57
N TYR A 96 -7.09 -3.88 -12.55
CA TYR A 96 -7.91 -4.26 -13.69
C TYR A 96 -9.29 -4.79 -13.24
N LYS A 97 -9.33 -5.68 -12.23
CA LYS A 97 -10.59 -6.21 -11.69
C LYS A 97 -11.52 -5.12 -11.18
N HIS A 98 -11.01 -4.06 -10.52
CA HIS A 98 -11.85 -2.92 -10.09
C HIS A 98 -12.41 -2.14 -11.27
N LEU A 99 -11.62 -1.98 -12.34
CA LEU A 99 -11.99 -1.19 -13.51
C LEU A 99 -13.10 -1.83 -14.34
N LEU A 100 -13.30 -3.15 -14.25
CA LEU A 100 -14.39 -3.85 -14.94
C LEU A 100 -15.78 -3.26 -14.66
N ASN A 101 -15.97 -2.63 -13.50
CA ASN A 101 -17.23 -1.96 -13.14
C ASN A 101 -17.41 -0.59 -13.81
N TYR A 102 -16.35 -0.04 -14.41
CA TYR A 102 -16.35 1.28 -15.06
C TYR A 102 -16.21 1.19 -16.58
N ILE A 103 -15.75 0.05 -17.11
CA ILE A 103 -15.61 -0.18 -18.56
C ILE A 103 -16.97 -0.50 -19.18
N ASN A 104 -17.39 0.31 -20.15
CA ASN A 104 -18.52 -0.02 -21.00
C ASN A 104 -18.13 -1.13 -21.99
N LYS A 105 -18.67 -2.33 -21.78
CA LYS A 105 -18.35 -3.51 -22.58
C LYS A 105 -18.97 -3.49 -23.98
N ASP A 106 -19.96 -2.65 -24.21
CA ASP A 106 -20.54 -2.45 -25.54
C ASP A 106 -19.64 -1.55 -26.40
N THR A 107 -18.81 -0.72 -25.77
CA THR A 107 -17.87 0.18 -26.43
C THR A 107 -16.48 -0.45 -26.57
N TYR A 108 -15.99 -1.11 -25.53
CA TYR A 108 -14.60 -1.55 -25.45
C TYR A 108 -14.46 -3.07 -25.38
N LYS A 109 -13.67 -3.63 -26.29
CA LYS A 109 -13.05 -4.96 -26.15
C LYS A 109 -11.90 -4.87 -25.14
N ILE A 110 -11.71 -5.90 -24.34
CA ILE A 110 -10.65 -5.95 -23.33
C ILE A 110 -9.65 -7.04 -23.73
N LYS A 111 -8.37 -6.67 -23.81
CA LYS A 111 -7.25 -7.60 -24.02
C LYS A 111 -6.32 -7.50 -22.80
N ILE A 112 -6.03 -8.63 -22.14
CA ILE A 112 -5.00 -8.69 -21.09
C ILE A 112 -3.81 -9.39 -21.70
N VAL A 113 -2.66 -8.75 -21.63
CA VAL A 113 -1.38 -9.26 -22.13
C VAL A 113 -0.43 -9.38 -20.95
N ASN A 114 0.22 -10.54 -20.83
CA ASN A 114 1.14 -10.87 -19.75
C ASN A 114 2.53 -11.30 -20.26
N ASP A 115 2.74 -11.26 -21.58
CA ASP A 115 4.02 -11.42 -22.27
C ASP A 115 4.19 -10.29 -23.29
N ILE A 116 5.37 -9.69 -23.35
CA ILE A 116 5.68 -8.62 -24.29
C ILE A 116 5.55 -9.08 -25.75
N SER A 117 5.78 -10.36 -26.05
CA SER A 117 5.65 -10.91 -27.40
C SER A 117 4.22 -10.83 -27.95
N ASP A 118 3.23 -10.77 -27.06
CA ASP A 118 1.81 -10.84 -27.40
C ASP A 118 1.14 -9.45 -27.46
N ILE A 119 1.93 -8.39 -27.24
CA ILE A 119 1.50 -7.00 -27.37
C ILE A 119 1.20 -6.69 -28.84
N ASP A 120 0.01 -6.14 -29.06
CA ASP A 120 -0.31 -5.50 -30.33
C ASP A 120 0.14 -4.04 -30.25
N PHE A 121 1.24 -3.71 -30.92
CA PHE A 121 1.84 -2.37 -30.90
C PHE A 121 1.02 -1.34 -31.70
N GLN A 122 -0.01 -1.76 -32.47
CA GLN A 122 -0.95 -0.82 -33.08
C GLN A 122 -1.96 -0.27 -32.08
N LEU A 123 -2.06 -0.89 -30.90
CA LEU A 123 -2.94 -0.47 -29.82
C LEU A 123 -2.14 0.19 -28.70
N PRO A 124 -2.68 1.25 -28.08
CA PRO A 124 -2.13 1.76 -26.84
C PRO A 124 -2.05 0.70 -25.75
N VAL A 125 -0.98 0.74 -24.96
CA VAL A 125 -0.75 -0.19 -23.85
C VAL A 125 -1.05 0.48 -22.52
N ILE A 126 -1.96 -0.09 -21.74
CA ILE A 126 -2.30 0.36 -20.40
C ILE A 126 -1.50 -0.46 -19.40
N ILE A 127 -0.69 0.20 -18.58
CA ILE A 127 0.08 -0.40 -17.49
C ILE A 127 -0.57 0.01 -16.15
N PRO A 128 -1.40 -0.84 -15.54
CA PRO A 128 -2.09 -0.53 -14.30
C PRO A 128 -1.24 -0.89 -13.07
N ASP A 129 -1.25 -0.01 -12.06
CA ASP A 129 -0.70 -0.31 -10.74
C ASP A 129 -1.42 0.49 -9.64
N ASP A 130 -1.27 0.11 -8.38
CA ASP A 130 -1.93 0.77 -7.26
C ASP A 130 -1.18 2.01 -6.75
N ALA A 131 0.16 1.99 -6.74
CA ALA A 131 1.01 3.13 -6.41
C ALA A 131 2.47 2.95 -6.87
N SER A 132 3.13 4.02 -7.29
CA SER A 132 4.57 4.03 -7.62
C SER A 132 5.35 5.07 -6.82
N TYR A 133 6.49 4.66 -6.26
CA TYR A 133 7.29 5.46 -5.32
C TYR A 133 8.63 5.87 -5.93
N SER A 134 9.53 4.92 -6.16
CA SER A 134 10.84 5.18 -6.78
C SER A 134 10.80 5.17 -8.30
N GLY A 135 9.78 4.55 -8.91
CA GLY A 135 9.71 4.34 -10.36
C GLY A 135 10.52 3.15 -10.88
N SER A 136 11.38 2.53 -10.07
CA SER A 136 12.32 1.47 -10.52
C SER A 136 11.65 0.26 -11.17
N GLN A 137 10.67 -0.37 -10.51
CA GLN A 137 9.95 -1.50 -11.11
C GLN A 137 9.23 -1.09 -12.40
N LEU A 138 8.67 0.11 -12.42
CA LEU A 138 7.97 0.61 -13.60
C LEU A 138 8.94 0.92 -14.74
N SER A 139 10.13 1.46 -14.48
CA SER A 139 11.14 1.68 -15.53
C SER A 139 11.60 0.36 -16.14
N SER A 140 11.78 -0.70 -15.35
CA SER A 140 12.08 -2.04 -15.86
C SER A 140 10.96 -2.62 -16.73
N PHE A 141 9.70 -2.21 -16.51
CA PHE A 141 8.59 -2.62 -17.40
C PHE A 141 8.59 -1.80 -18.69
N ILE A 142 8.96 -0.53 -18.62
CA ILE A 142 9.08 0.37 -19.78
C ILE A 142 10.22 -0.08 -20.71
N GLU A 143 11.32 -0.57 -20.15
CA GLU A 143 12.45 -1.16 -20.89
C GLU A 143 12.02 -2.25 -21.88
N LEU A 144 10.96 -3.01 -21.59
CA LEU A 144 10.45 -4.05 -22.49
C LEU A 144 9.92 -3.50 -23.83
N PHE A 145 9.69 -2.20 -23.91
CA PHE A 145 9.21 -1.49 -25.10
C PHE A 145 10.36 -0.77 -25.84
N GLU A 146 11.62 -1.08 -25.53
CA GLU A 146 12.77 -0.45 -26.17
C GLU A 146 12.69 -0.50 -27.71
N ASN A 147 12.91 0.66 -28.34
CA ASN A 147 12.84 0.86 -29.79
C ASN A 147 11.49 0.42 -30.41
N LYS A 148 10.38 0.55 -29.67
CA LYS A 148 9.02 0.30 -30.16
C LYS A 148 8.26 1.61 -30.36
N MET A 149 7.45 1.65 -31.42
CA MET A 149 6.43 2.68 -31.62
C MET A 149 5.15 2.24 -30.91
N VAL A 150 4.87 2.82 -29.74
CA VAL A 150 3.70 2.46 -28.93
C VAL A 150 3.36 3.54 -27.90
N ASP A 151 2.09 3.88 -27.78
CA ASP A 151 1.62 4.77 -26.71
C ASP A 151 1.47 4.00 -25.39
N LEU A 152 2.05 4.53 -24.32
CA LEU A 152 2.06 3.92 -22.99
C LEU A 152 1.21 4.74 -22.02
N TYR A 153 0.20 4.11 -21.43
CA TYR A 153 -0.72 4.71 -20.47
C TYR A 153 -0.51 4.14 -19.08
N LEU A 154 0.07 4.95 -18.18
CA LEU A 154 0.35 4.54 -16.81
C LEU A 154 -0.86 4.76 -15.91
N LEU A 155 -1.74 3.76 -15.80
CA LEU A 155 -2.95 3.86 -14.97
C LEU A 155 -2.64 3.63 -13.49
N ILE A 156 -1.97 4.62 -12.88
CA ILE A 156 -1.49 4.57 -11.50
C ILE A 156 -2.01 5.79 -10.72
N PRO A 157 -2.93 5.60 -9.75
CA PRO A 157 -3.59 6.72 -9.08
C PRO A 157 -2.74 7.45 -8.03
N PHE A 158 -1.65 6.84 -7.55
CA PHE A 158 -0.77 7.42 -6.54
C PHE A 158 0.69 7.32 -7.02
N MET A 159 1.34 8.45 -7.25
CA MET A 159 2.72 8.48 -7.73
C MET A 159 3.54 9.55 -7.02
N SER A 160 4.82 9.33 -6.79
CA SER A 160 5.72 10.42 -6.42
C SER A 160 6.23 11.17 -7.67
N ASN A 161 6.78 12.38 -7.50
CA ASN A 161 7.48 13.05 -8.60
C ASN A 161 8.73 12.26 -9.05
N THR A 162 9.46 11.66 -8.11
CA THR A 162 10.62 10.80 -8.40
C THR A 162 10.25 9.65 -9.34
N ALA A 163 9.14 8.95 -9.07
CA ALA A 163 8.67 7.88 -9.95
C ALA A 163 8.32 8.39 -11.36
N ILE A 164 7.69 9.57 -11.45
CA ILE A 164 7.34 10.18 -12.74
C ILE A 164 8.61 10.49 -13.54
N ASP A 165 9.60 11.11 -12.89
CA ASP A 165 10.84 11.53 -13.55
C ASP A 165 11.67 10.32 -13.99
N VAL A 166 11.82 9.30 -13.13
CA VAL A 166 12.52 8.05 -13.48
C VAL A 166 11.89 7.37 -14.69
N VAL A 167 10.55 7.32 -14.74
CA VAL A 167 9.84 6.64 -15.83
C VAL A 167 9.85 7.44 -17.13
N LYS A 168 9.81 8.77 -17.06
CA LYS A 168 10.03 9.64 -18.23
C LYS A 168 11.45 9.49 -18.79
N ASN A 169 12.45 9.45 -17.92
CA ASN A 169 13.83 9.26 -18.34
C ASN A 169 14.01 7.90 -19.02
N ALA A 170 13.49 6.83 -18.40
CA ALA A 170 13.50 5.49 -18.99
C ALA A 170 12.85 5.47 -20.37
N HIS A 171 11.67 6.07 -20.53
CA HIS A 171 10.99 6.14 -21.83
C HIS A 171 11.85 6.79 -22.92
N ASN A 172 12.55 7.88 -22.58
CA ASN A 172 13.45 8.57 -23.50
C ASN A 172 14.73 7.78 -23.77
N GLU A 173 15.34 7.19 -22.74
CA GLU A 173 16.58 6.41 -22.83
C GLU A 173 16.38 5.15 -23.68
N TYR A 174 15.23 4.48 -23.56
CA TYR A 174 14.87 3.29 -24.33
C TYR A 174 14.30 3.61 -25.72
N ASN A 175 14.34 4.88 -26.14
CA ASN A 175 13.96 5.34 -27.48
C ASN A 175 12.57 4.82 -27.93
N ILE A 176 11.58 4.97 -27.05
CA ILE A 176 10.18 4.62 -27.32
C ILE A 176 9.54 5.77 -28.09
N GLU A 177 9.12 5.53 -29.33
CA GLU A 177 8.70 6.60 -30.25
C GLU A 177 7.27 7.11 -29.98
N GLY A 178 6.45 6.36 -29.23
CA GLY A 178 5.08 6.75 -28.89
C GLY A 178 4.99 7.68 -27.67
N GLU A 179 3.77 8.04 -27.30
CA GLU A 179 3.52 8.98 -26.21
C GLU A 179 3.42 8.28 -24.84
N LEU A 180 4.00 8.91 -23.81
CA LEU A 180 3.90 8.46 -22.42
C LEU A 180 2.90 9.28 -21.61
N TYR A 181 1.80 8.65 -21.21
CA TYR A 181 0.72 9.30 -20.49
C TYR A 181 0.71 8.98 -19.01
N PHE A 182 0.68 10.04 -18.20
CA PHE A 182 0.41 9.99 -16.76
C PHE A 182 -0.98 10.58 -16.48
N PRO A 183 -1.81 9.98 -15.60
CA PRO A 183 -3.08 10.56 -15.20
C PRO A 183 -2.87 11.95 -14.58
N LYS A 184 -3.62 12.95 -15.01
CA LYS A 184 -3.59 14.31 -14.42
C LYS A 184 -4.24 14.31 -13.04
N ASN A 185 -5.29 13.51 -12.84
CA ASN A 185 -6.01 13.39 -11.57
C ASN A 185 -5.35 12.47 -10.52
N LYS A 186 -4.09 12.09 -10.71
CA LYS A 186 -3.33 11.30 -9.72
C LYS A 186 -3.04 12.08 -8.45
N TYR A 187 -2.83 11.37 -7.34
CA TYR A 187 -2.31 11.92 -6.11
C TYR A 187 -0.78 11.92 -6.13
N ILE A 188 -0.16 13.07 -5.83
CA ILE A 188 1.31 13.18 -5.72
C ILE A 188 1.77 12.87 -4.29
N ILE A 189 2.49 11.76 -4.14
CA ILE A 189 3.08 11.33 -2.87
C ILE A 189 4.30 12.21 -2.56
N LYS A 190 4.29 12.84 -1.39
CA LYS A 190 5.37 13.73 -0.95
C LYS A 190 6.43 12.95 -0.16
N PRO A 191 7.74 13.14 -0.45
CA PRO A 191 8.81 12.55 0.35
C PRO A 191 8.83 13.18 1.74
N ILE A 192 9.44 12.47 2.71
CA ILE A 192 9.45 12.92 4.11
C ILE A 192 10.10 14.30 4.30
N TYR A 193 11.15 14.60 3.54
CA TYR A 193 11.84 15.90 3.57
C TYR A 193 10.97 17.09 3.12
N ASN A 194 9.85 16.84 2.43
CA ASN A 194 8.88 17.88 2.08
C ASN A 194 7.84 18.12 3.19
N LEU A 195 7.87 17.31 4.26
CA LEU A 195 6.82 17.25 5.29
C LEU A 195 7.34 17.57 6.69
N MET A 196 8.64 17.39 6.93
CA MET A 196 9.31 17.57 8.21
C MET A 196 10.71 18.17 7.99
N GLU A 197 11.22 18.85 9.02
CA GLU A 197 12.58 19.40 9.02
C GLU A 197 13.64 18.30 9.00
N GLU A 198 14.73 18.51 8.25
CA GLU A 198 15.81 17.55 8.07
C GLU A 198 16.43 17.09 9.39
N GLU A 199 16.73 18.01 10.32
CA GLU A 199 17.29 17.65 11.64
C GLU A 199 16.38 16.69 12.42
N LYS A 200 15.05 16.92 12.36
CA LYS A 200 14.08 16.04 13.02
C LYS A 200 14.02 14.67 12.35
N ILE A 201 14.07 14.64 11.02
CA ILE A 201 14.14 13.40 10.24
C ILE A 201 15.38 12.61 10.65
N GLU A 202 16.56 13.22 10.58
CA GLU A 202 17.82 12.56 10.96
C GLU A 202 17.79 12.04 12.39
N LYS A 203 17.32 12.88 13.33
CA LYS A 203 17.22 12.50 14.75
C LYS A 203 16.30 11.30 14.95
N PHE A 204 15.10 11.32 14.35
CA PHE A 204 14.14 10.22 14.46
C PHE A 204 14.62 8.94 13.77
N PHE A 205 15.13 9.05 12.54
CA PHE A 205 15.55 7.89 11.78
C PHE A 205 16.89 7.31 12.23
N SER A 206 17.66 8.02 13.08
CA SER A 206 18.84 7.44 13.76
C SER A 206 18.52 6.20 14.62
N TYR A 207 17.25 5.97 14.95
CA TYR A 207 16.76 4.78 15.66
C TYR A 207 16.56 3.58 14.74
N TYR A 208 16.37 3.80 13.44
CA TYR A 208 16.05 2.77 12.45
C TYR A 208 17.14 2.60 11.40
N THR A 209 17.98 3.61 11.19
CA THR A 209 19.06 3.65 10.21
C THR A 209 20.42 3.88 10.86
N LYS A 210 21.49 3.82 10.06
CA LYS A 210 22.88 3.90 10.60
C LYS A 210 23.15 5.28 11.20
N ASP A 211 22.67 6.33 10.57
CA ASP A 211 22.94 7.73 10.91
C ASP A 211 21.72 8.65 10.73
N GLY A 212 20.56 8.13 10.34
CA GLY A 212 19.36 8.94 10.07
C GLY A 212 19.35 9.64 8.71
N LYS A 213 20.39 9.49 7.89
CA LYS A 213 20.58 10.27 6.68
C LYS A 213 19.99 9.60 5.44
N ASN A 214 19.78 10.40 4.39
CA ASN A 214 19.36 9.96 3.05
C ASN A 214 18.06 9.15 3.06
N ILE A 215 17.06 9.60 3.83
CA ILE A 215 15.76 8.92 3.94
C ILE A 215 14.95 9.16 2.66
N ARG A 216 14.84 8.14 1.81
CA ARG A 216 14.19 8.24 0.49
C ARG A 216 12.72 7.81 0.50
N GLU A 217 12.29 7.23 1.61
CA GLU A 217 10.99 6.60 1.78
C GLU A 217 9.87 7.64 2.01
N TYR A 218 8.64 7.22 1.75
CA TYR A 218 7.46 8.08 1.80
C TYR A 218 6.59 7.74 3.02
N PRO A 219 6.12 8.73 3.80
CA PRO A 219 5.29 8.47 4.98
C PRO A 219 3.84 8.22 4.56
N ILE A 220 3.57 7.06 3.97
CA ILE A 220 2.27 6.68 3.43
C ILE A 220 2.01 5.16 3.56
N PHE A 221 0.76 4.79 3.83
CA PHE A 221 0.27 3.42 3.76
C PHE A 221 -1.21 3.36 3.33
N PHE A 222 -1.68 2.20 2.89
CA PHE A 222 -3.01 2.01 2.29
C PHE A 222 -3.73 0.84 2.93
N ASP A 223 -5.05 0.89 3.21
CA ASP A 223 -6.02 -0.20 2.89
C ASP A 223 -5.53 -1.65 2.76
N HIS A 224 -4.76 -1.86 1.72
CA HIS A 224 -4.37 -3.14 1.19
C HIS A 224 -2.86 -3.39 1.20
N LYS A 225 -2.01 -2.41 1.57
CA LYS A 225 -0.55 -2.59 1.64
C LYS A 225 0.17 -1.55 2.49
N VAL A 226 1.25 -1.99 3.12
CA VAL A 226 2.42 -1.16 3.44
C VAL A 226 3.49 -1.57 2.42
N ALA A 227 4.08 -0.59 1.74
CA ALA A 227 5.13 -0.86 0.77
C ALA A 227 6.45 -1.27 1.45
N ASP A 228 7.38 -1.81 0.68
CA ASP A 228 8.70 -2.22 1.15
C ASP A 228 9.51 -1.07 1.78
N ASN A 229 10.67 -1.40 2.32
CA ASN A 229 11.59 -0.45 2.94
C ASN A 229 12.35 0.46 1.96
N TYR A 230 12.13 0.37 0.65
CA TYR A 230 12.61 1.38 -0.29
C TYR A 230 11.54 2.43 -0.59
N SER A 231 10.28 2.12 -0.27
CA SER A 231 9.11 2.90 -0.64
C SER A 231 8.40 3.54 0.56
N SER A 232 8.37 2.85 1.71
CA SER A 232 7.66 3.28 2.91
C SER A 232 8.43 2.86 4.17
N PHE A 233 7.79 2.96 5.34
CA PHE A 233 8.39 2.71 6.65
C PHE A 233 7.81 1.45 7.33
N PRO A 234 8.03 0.24 6.79
CA PRO A 234 7.45 -0.99 7.36
C PRO A 234 7.93 -1.30 8.79
N LEU A 235 9.14 -0.89 9.18
CA LEU A 235 9.61 -1.00 10.58
C LEU A 235 8.68 -0.28 11.55
N ILE A 236 8.10 0.84 11.12
CA ILE A 236 7.16 1.63 11.93
C ILE A 236 5.75 1.10 11.74
N TYR A 237 5.25 1.04 10.50
CA TYR A 237 3.84 0.76 10.22
C TYR A 237 3.48 -0.71 10.42
N THR A 238 4.23 -1.63 9.82
CA THR A 238 3.93 -3.07 9.89
C THR A 238 4.38 -3.67 11.21
N PHE A 239 5.63 -3.38 11.59
CA PHE A 239 6.26 -4.05 12.72
C PHE A 239 6.16 -3.27 14.03
N GLY A 240 5.82 -1.98 13.99
CA GLY A 240 5.56 -1.20 15.20
C GLY A 240 6.77 -1.10 16.12
N ILE A 241 7.98 -1.11 15.57
CA ILE A 241 9.23 -1.01 16.33
C ILE A 241 9.25 0.34 17.05
N ILE A 242 9.51 0.32 18.34
CA ILE A 242 9.50 1.52 19.19
C ILE A 242 10.85 2.27 19.04
N PRO A 243 10.86 3.60 18.87
CA PRO A 243 12.08 4.41 18.81
C PRO A 243 12.59 4.65 20.22
N ASN A 244 13.25 3.65 20.79
CA ASN A 244 13.91 3.74 22.08
C ASN A 244 15.35 3.23 22.02
N THR A 245 16.13 3.59 23.03
CA THR A 245 17.56 3.28 23.10
C THR A 245 17.84 1.77 23.02
N HIS A 246 16.99 0.94 23.62
CA HIS A 246 17.10 -0.53 23.54
C HIS A 246 17.04 -1.03 22.10
N ASN A 247 16.00 -0.67 21.35
CA ASN A 247 15.85 -1.07 19.95
C ASN A 247 16.92 -0.46 19.05
N LYS A 248 17.26 0.80 19.27
CA LYS A 248 18.34 1.48 18.56
C LYS A 248 19.65 0.71 18.69
N ASN A 249 20.01 0.29 19.90
CA ASN A 249 21.23 -0.49 20.15
C ASN A 249 21.23 -1.82 19.38
N ILE A 250 20.11 -2.55 19.37
CA ILE A 250 19.99 -3.81 18.62
C ILE A 250 20.13 -3.55 17.11
N ILE A 251 19.38 -2.59 16.56
CA ILE A 251 19.39 -2.28 15.13
C ILE A 251 20.78 -1.81 14.68
N GLN A 252 21.41 -0.92 15.45
CA GLN A 252 22.74 -0.41 15.13
C GLN A 252 23.81 -1.49 15.25
N MET A 253 23.74 -2.37 16.26
CA MET A 253 24.62 -3.54 16.36
C MET A 253 24.47 -4.43 15.13
N CYS A 254 23.24 -4.75 14.72
CA CYS A 254 23.00 -5.57 13.53
C CYS A 254 23.63 -4.91 12.29
N LYS A 255 23.42 -3.61 12.10
CA LYS A 255 24.00 -2.86 10.96
C LYS A 255 25.52 -2.79 10.99
N LYS A 256 26.11 -2.51 12.16
CA LYS A 256 27.57 -2.42 12.35
C LYS A 256 28.25 -3.76 12.04
N ASN A 257 27.64 -4.85 12.48
CA ASN A 257 28.20 -6.20 12.35
C ASN A 257 27.68 -6.95 11.11
N ARG A 258 26.89 -6.29 10.24
CA ARG A 258 26.24 -6.88 9.06
C ARG A 258 25.41 -8.13 9.38
N LEU A 259 24.78 -8.15 10.55
CA LEU A 259 23.89 -9.23 10.97
C LEU A 259 22.47 -8.98 10.43
N PRO A 260 21.78 -10.03 9.97
CA PRO A 260 20.37 -9.93 9.59
C PRO A 260 19.51 -9.52 10.79
N LEU A 261 18.69 -8.47 10.63
CA LEU A 261 17.80 -8.03 11.72
C LEU A 261 16.74 -9.08 12.09
N ILE A 262 16.39 -9.96 11.13
CA ILE A 262 15.44 -11.06 11.34
C ILE A 262 15.85 -11.97 12.51
N ASP A 263 17.14 -12.23 12.69
CA ASP A 263 17.68 -13.09 13.76
C ASP A 263 17.57 -12.46 15.15
N HIS A 264 17.39 -11.14 15.19
CA HIS A 264 17.25 -10.35 16.41
C HIS A 264 15.84 -9.78 16.59
N TYR A 265 14.92 -10.10 15.68
CA TYR A 265 13.60 -9.49 15.63
C TYR A 265 12.77 -9.75 16.90
N SER A 266 12.88 -10.94 17.48
CA SER A 266 12.21 -11.32 18.73
C SER A 266 12.69 -10.53 19.95
N LYS A 267 13.84 -9.86 19.87
CA LYS A 267 14.44 -9.06 20.95
C LYS A 267 13.98 -7.60 20.92
N LEU A 268 13.32 -7.16 19.83
CA LEU A 268 12.88 -5.79 19.67
C LEU A 268 11.58 -5.53 20.43
N GLU A 269 11.53 -4.40 21.14
CA GLU A 269 10.30 -3.88 21.70
C GLU A 269 9.40 -3.33 20.59
N ARG A 270 8.20 -3.89 20.49
CA ARG A 270 7.31 -3.62 19.36
C ARG A 270 5.85 -3.68 19.78
N ILE A 271 5.02 -2.88 19.11
CA ILE A 271 3.58 -2.87 19.31
C ILE A 271 2.88 -2.57 18.00
N ALA A 272 1.91 -3.41 17.61
CA ALA A 272 1.19 -3.22 16.36
C ALA A 272 0.39 -1.89 16.38
N ILE A 273 0.83 -0.90 15.62
CA ILE A 273 0.20 0.43 15.58
C ILE A 273 -0.91 0.55 14.54
N LEU A 274 -0.99 -0.37 13.57
CA LEU A 274 -2.08 -0.45 12.59
C LEU A 274 -3.17 -1.41 13.09
N ASN A 275 -4.43 -1.05 12.89
CA ASN A 275 -5.54 -1.97 13.16
C ASN A 275 -5.38 -3.24 12.30
N ASN A 276 -5.80 -4.39 12.84
CA ASN A 276 -5.73 -5.70 12.17
C ASN A 276 -4.32 -6.26 11.89
N CYS A 277 -3.25 -5.56 12.28
CA CYS A 277 -1.91 -6.15 12.33
C CYS A 277 -1.64 -6.77 13.70
N GLN A 278 -0.99 -7.93 13.70
CA GLN A 278 -0.57 -8.63 14.91
C GLN A 278 0.92 -8.38 15.14
N THR A 279 1.34 -8.44 16.40
CA THR A 279 2.76 -8.36 16.75
C THR A 279 3.49 -9.60 16.27
N ASP A 280 2.93 -10.80 16.34
CA ASP A 280 3.67 -12.03 16.06
C ASP A 280 3.72 -12.43 14.58
N ILE A 281 3.78 -11.43 13.69
CA ILE A 281 4.03 -11.65 12.27
C ILE A 281 5.51 -11.94 12.00
N GLU A 282 5.76 -12.81 11.03
CA GLU A 282 7.11 -13.09 10.55
C GLU A 282 7.76 -11.82 10.00
N TYR A 283 9.05 -11.64 10.26
CA TYR A 283 9.77 -10.48 9.75
C TYR A 283 10.07 -10.66 8.26
N ASN A 284 9.47 -9.82 7.43
CA ASN A 284 9.85 -9.66 6.03
C ASN A 284 9.69 -8.19 5.63
N ILE A 285 10.80 -7.46 5.58
CA ILE A 285 10.77 -6.03 5.29
C ILE A 285 10.68 -5.72 3.79
N SER A 286 11.17 -6.64 2.96
CA SER A 286 11.10 -6.57 1.49
C SER A 286 9.69 -6.85 0.96
N SER A 287 8.91 -7.63 1.71
CA SER A 287 7.49 -7.85 1.44
C SER A 287 6.72 -7.86 2.76
N PRO A 288 6.38 -6.66 3.30
CA PRO A 288 5.71 -6.54 4.59
C PRO A 288 4.43 -7.38 4.63
N PRO A 289 4.32 -8.36 5.56
CA PRO A 289 3.23 -9.33 5.55
C PRO A 289 1.92 -8.76 6.10
N CYS A 290 1.96 -7.60 6.75
CA CYS A 290 0.77 -6.88 7.21
C CYS A 290 0.83 -5.41 6.78
N PRO A 291 -0.28 -4.84 6.29
CA PRO A 291 -1.59 -5.45 6.00
C PRO A 291 -1.51 -6.55 4.93
N LEU A 292 -2.32 -7.60 5.08
CA LEU A 292 -2.42 -8.65 4.07
C LEU A 292 -2.97 -8.06 2.77
N GLN A 293 -2.26 -8.31 1.67
CA GLN A 293 -2.63 -7.81 0.35
C GLN A 293 -3.78 -8.66 -0.24
N PRO A 294 -4.90 -8.04 -0.67
CA PRO A 294 -6.10 -8.73 -1.12
C PRO A 294 -5.94 -9.54 -2.41
N TYR A 295 -4.83 -9.33 -3.14
CA TYR A 295 -4.49 -10.04 -4.36
C TYR A 295 -3.49 -11.18 -4.16
N LYS A 296 -3.00 -11.41 -2.93
CA LYS A 296 -2.16 -12.54 -2.61
C LYS A 296 -3.01 -13.76 -2.21
N LYS A 297 -2.53 -14.96 -2.55
CA LYS A 297 -3.26 -16.23 -2.35
C LYS A 297 -3.62 -16.49 -0.88
N ASN A 298 -2.82 -16.00 0.05
CA ASN A 298 -2.98 -16.18 1.50
C ASN A 298 -3.81 -15.08 2.17
N PHE A 299 -4.55 -14.25 1.42
CA PHE A 299 -5.37 -13.22 2.02
C PHE A 299 -6.52 -13.80 2.86
N ILE A 300 -6.58 -13.40 4.13
CA ILE A 300 -7.67 -13.77 5.04
C ILE A 300 -8.51 -12.53 5.32
N LYS A 301 -9.78 -12.55 4.88
CA LYS A 301 -10.73 -11.50 5.20
C LYS A 301 -11.13 -11.62 6.67
N LEU A 302 -10.84 -10.59 7.47
CA LEU A 302 -11.25 -10.60 8.87
C LEU A 302 -12.76 -10.36 8.91
N SER A 303 -13.52 -11.37 9.31
CA SER A 303 -14.93 -11.18 9.65
C SER A 303 -14.98 -10.21 10.82
N ARG A 304 -15.66 -9.07 10.68
CA ARG A 304 -16.09 -8.30 11.84
C ARG A 304 -16.96 -9.23 12.66
N LYS A 305 -16.43 -9.81 13.73
CA LYS A 305 -17.27 -10.35 14.79
C LYS A 305 -18.09 -9.14 15.24
N SER A 306 -19.38 -9.12 14.91
CA SER A 306 -20.30 -8.29 15.67
C SER A 306 -20.14 -8.78 17.09
N SER A 307 -19.44 -8.00 17.91
CA SER A 307 -19.54 -8.13 19.35
C SER A 307 -20.99 -7.78 19.66
N LYS A 308 -21.89 -8.77 19.52
CA LYS A 308 -23.03 -8.85 20.41
C LYS A 308 -22.40 -8.98 21.79
N MET A 309 -22.10 -7.83 22.41
CA MET A 309 -22.06 -7.74 23.85
C MET A 309 -23.42 -8.28 24.27
N SER A 310 -23.45 -9.54 24.67
CA SER A 310 -24.47 -10.03 25.57
C SER A 310 -24.31 -9.17 26.82
N PHE A 311 -25.02 -8.06 26.87
CA PHE A 311 -25.42 -7.48 28.13
C PHE A 311 -26.12 -8.60 28.86
N ASN A 312 -25.40 -9.25 29.77
CA ASN A 312 -26.01 -10.02 30.83
C ASN A 312 -27.00 -9.07 31.47
N LYS A 313 -28.29 -9.26 31.17
CA LYS A 313 -29.38 -8.71 31.95
C LYS A 313 -29.14 -9.22 33.37
N THR A 314 -28.52 -8.38 34.19
CA THR A 314 -28.58 -8.48 35.63
C THR A 314 -30.04 -8.64 35.97
N LYS A 315 -30.35 -9.77 36.62
CA LYS A 315 -31.67 -10.13 37.10
C LYS A 315 -32.29 -8.92 37.79
N SER A 316 -33.41 -8.42 37.25
CA SER A 316 -34.27 -7.50 37.94
C SER A 316 -34.69 -8.15 39.26
N ASN A 317 -34.28 -7.56 40.39
CA ASN A 317 -34.83 -7.92 41.69
C ASN A 317 -36.35 -7.70 41.65
N LYS A 318 -37.10 -8.80 41.66
CA LYS A 318 -38.53 -8.80 41.94
C LYS A 318 -38.69 -8.32 43.38
N TYR A 319 -39.21 -7.11 43.55
CA TYR A 319 -39.81 -6.69 44.81
C TYR A 319 -41.02 -7.58 45.09
N THR A 320 -40.89 -8.49 46.04
CA THR A 320 -42.01 -9.20 46.67
C THR A 320 -42.74 -8.24 47.60
N LYS A 321 -43.99 -7.90 47.26
CA LYS A 321 -44.96 -7.28 48.18
C LYS A 321 -45.38 -8.31 49.21
N THR A 322 -44.93 -8.16 50.46
CA THR A 322 -45.43 -8.93 51.60
C THR A 322 -46.78 -8.33 52.04
N LYS A 323 -47.86 -9.09 51.86
CA LYS A 323 -49.15 -8.86 52.54
C LYS A 323 -48.97 -9.24 54.02
N ARG A 324 -49.28 -8.33 54.95
CA ARG A 324 -49.57 -8.68 56.34
C ARG A 324 -51.08 -8.60 56.53
N MET A 325 -51.68 -9.75 56.85
CA MET A 325 -53.02 -9.84 57.43
C MET A 325 -52.94 -9.51 58.92
N THR A 326 -53.97 -8.81 59.37
CA THR A 326 -54.40 -8.60 60.75
C THR A 326 -54.70 -9.90 61.48
N TYR A 327 -54.38 -9.93 62.77
CA TYR A 327 -55.26 -10.43 63.82
C TYR A 327 -55.34 -9.35 64.90
#